data_AF-A0A401LXM7-F1
#
_entry.id   AF-A0A401LXM7-F1
#
_cell.length_a   1.000
_cell.length_b   1.000
_cell.length_c   1.000
_cell.angle_alpha   90.00
_cell.angle_beta   90.00
_cell.angle_gamma   90.00
#
_symmetry.space_group_name_H-M   'P 1'
#
loop_
_entity.id
_entity.type
_entity.pdbx_description
1 polymer ?
#
loop_
_entity_poly.entity_id
_entity_poly.type
_entity_poly.pdbx_seq_one_letter_code
_entity_poly.pdbx_strand_id
1 'polypeptide(L)'
;MNLEHERKIANLQERAVNAIIHFGTEQHKSVFAPSEAADIKSVMQEYGETTEQQKAVGEWLCEYAESRKPFDEIKHRHTLGEVGDVAEGAYDWKIEREQRGAKLSL
;
A
#
# COMPACT_ATOMS: atom_id res chain seq x y z
N MET A 1 4.57 22.98 9.38
CA MET A 1 3.79 21.72 9.26
C MET A 1 2.84 21.62 10.46
N ASN A 2 1.62 21.12 10.27
CA ASN A 2 0.56 21.05 11.30
C ASN A 2 0.58 19.64 11.97
N LEU A 3 0.46 19.57 13.30
CA LEU A 3 0.38 18.31 14.08
C LEU A 3 -0.69 17.33 13.55
N GLU A 4 -1.80 17.83 13.03
CA GLU A 4 -2.84 16.96 12.44
C GLU A 4 -2.36 16.26 11.16
N HIS A 5 -1.51 16.93 10.38
CA HIS A 5 -0.96 16.38 9.15
C HIS A 5 0.02 15.23 9.46
N GLU A 6 0.91 15.44 10.44
CA GLU A 6 1.83 14.40 10.92
C GLU A 6 1.07 13.16 11.45
N ARG A 7 0.02 13.38 12.23
CA ARG A 7 -0.82 12.29 12.75
C ARG A 7 -1.54 11.52 11.64
N LYS A 8 -2.00 12.22 10.60
CA LYS A 8 -2.65 11.59 9.45
C LYS A 8 -1.67 10.73 8.66
N ILE A 9 -0.46 11.23 8.41
CA ILE A 9 0.59 10.48 7.70
C ILE A 9 0.99 9.24 8.51
N ALA A 10 1.20 9.37 9.82
CA ALA A 10 1.53 8.23 10.68
C ALA A 10 0.45 7.14 10.64
N ASN A 11 -0.83 7.52 10.65
CA ASN A 11 -1.93 6.56 10.52
C ASN A 11 -1.95 5.86 9.14
N LEU A 12 -1.71 6.61 8.06
CA LEU A 12 -1.61 6.05 6.71
C LEU A 12 -0.45 5.07 6.58
N GLN A 13 0.71 5.41 7.11
CA GLN A 13 1.88 4.53 7.14
C GLN A 13 1.59 3.23 7.88
N GLU A 14 0.99 3.31 9.07
CA GLU A 14 0.62 2.12 9.84
C GLU A 14 -0.34 1.21 9.06
N ARG A 15 -1.34 1.78 8.40
CA ARG A 15 -2.31 1.05 7.58
C ARG A 15 -1.66 0.40 6.37
N ALA A 16 -0.79 1.11 5.64
CA ALA A 16 -0.06 0.58 4.50
C ALA A 16 0.83 -0.61 4.91
N VAL A 17 1.58 -0.48 6.02
CA VAL A 17 2.41 -1.57 6.55
C VAL A 17 1.56 -2.76 6.96
N ASN A 18 0.43 -2.53 7.64
CA ASN A 18 -0.47 -3.61 8.04
C ASN A 18 -1.11 -4.32 6.83
N ALA A 19 -1.45 -3.58 5.77
CA ALA A 19 -1.96 -4.14 4.52
C ALA A 19 -0.93 -5.07 3.86
N ILE A 20 0.34 -4.64 3.79
CA ILE A 20 1.43 -5.45 3.24
C ILE A 20 1.69 -6.68 4.12
N ILE A 21 1.72 -6.55 5.45
CA ILE A 21 1.89 -7.69 6.37
C ILE A 21 0.75 -8.70 6.22
N HIS A 22 -0.48 -8.22 6.14
CA HIS A 22 -1.64 -9.08 5.96
C HIS A 22 -1.57 -9.83 4.63
N PHE A 23 -1.26 -9.14 3.54
CA PHE A 23 -1.08 -9.75 2.22
C PHE A 23 0.07 -10.77 2.18
N GLY A 24 1.25 -10.39 2.67
CA GLY A 24 2.46 -11.21 2.67
C GLY A 24 2.37 -12.45 3.57
N THR A 25 1.40 -12.51 4.49
CA THR A 25 1.23 -13.67 5.38
C THR A 25 -0.06 -14.46 5.20
N GLU A 26 -1.03 -13.93 4.46
CA GLU A 26 -2.28 -14.62 4.18
C GLU A 26 -2.14 -15.61 3.02
N GLN A 27 -2.52 -16.87 3.24
CA GLN A 27 -2.32 -17.94 2.27
C GLN A 27 -3.16 -17.78 0.99
N HIS A 28 -4.42 -17.34 1.12
CA HIS A 28 -5.39 -17.35 0.01
C HIS A 28 -5.56 -15.99 -0.68
N LYS A 29 -4.81 -14.97 -0.27
CA LYS A 29 -4.88 -13.64 -0.86
C LYS A 29 -3.92 -13.54 -2.04
N SER A 30 -4.46 -13.15 -3.20
CA SER A 30 -3.73 -13.07 -4.46
C SER A 30 -3.54 -11.65 -4.98
N VAL A 31 -4.37 -10.70 -4.56
CA VAL A 31 -4.29 -9.28 -4.91
C VAL A 31 -4.64 -8.42 -3.69
N PHE A 32 -4.17 -7.18 -3.64
CA PHE A 32 -4.63 -6.22 -2.64
C PHE A 32 -6.13 -5.92 -2.82
N ALA A 33 -6.83 -5.70 -1.71
CA ALA A 33 -8.12 -5.03 -1.74
C ALA A 33 -7.92 -3.57 -2.19
N PRO A 34 -8.92 -2.91 -2.81
CA PRO A 34 -8.69 -1.55 -3.30
C PRO A 34 -8.45 -0.55 -2.17
N SER A 35 -9.04 -0.72 -0.99
CA SER A 35 -8.70 0.06 0.21
C SER A 35 -7.25 -0.12 0.70
N GLU A 36 -6.72 -1.34 0.66
CA GLU A 36 -5.31 -1.63 0.97
C GLU A 36 -4.37 -0.97 -0.03
N ALA A 37 -4.67 -1.13 -1.33
CA ALA A 37 -3.92 -0.49 -2.40
C ALA A 37 -3.95 1.04 -2.30
N ALA A 38 -5.08 1.62 -1.88
CA ALA A 38 -5.21 3.06 -1.68
C ALA A 38 -4.34 3.57 -0.53
N ASP A 39 -4.24 2.83 0.58
CA ASP A 39 -3.38 3.20 1.71
C ASP A 39 -1.89 3.15 1.31
N ILE A 40 -1.47 2.10 0.61
CA ILE A 40 -0.10 1.96 0.08
C ILE A 40 0.20 3.10 -0.90
N LYS A 41 -0.69 3.34 -1.87
CA LYS A 41 -0.52 4.39 -2.88
C LYS A 41 -0.44 5.78 -2.27
N SER A 42 -1.23 6.04 -1.22
CA SER A 42 -1.20 7.33 -0.51
C SER A 42 0.16 7.60 0.12
N VAL A 43 0.79 6.57 0.72
CA VAL A 43 2.15 6.71 1.29
C VAL A 43 3.19 6.91 0.18
N MET A 44 3.10 6.13 -0.91
CA MET A 44 4.00 6.30 -2.06
C MET A 44 3.96 7.72 -2.62
N GLN A 45 2.77 8.30 -2.80
CA GLN A 45 2.59 9.64 -3.34
C GLN A 45 3.02 10.75 -2.37
N GLU A 46 2.92 10.51 -1.06
CA GLU A 46 3.42 11.44 -0.04
C GLU A 46 4.94 11.56 -0.07
N TYR A 47 5.65 10.46 -0.36
CA TYR A 47 7.12 10.40 -0.32
C TYR A 47 7.79 10.34 -1.70
N GLY A 48 7.03 10.28 -2.80
CA GLY A 48 7.54 10.11 -4.16
C GLY A 48 6.70 10.82 -5.21
N GLU A 49 7.35 11.70 -5.97
CA GLU A 49 6.74 12.47 -7.06
C GLU A 49 6.67 11.66 -8.36
N THR A 50 7.68 10.83 -8.63
CA THR A 50 7.75 9.98 -9.83
C THR A 50 7.41 8.54 -9.52
N THR A 51 7.00 7.78 -10.55
CA THR A 51 6.73 6.35 -10.42
C THR A 51 7.95 5.57 -9.89
N GLU A 52 9.16 5.94 -10.27
CA GLU A 52 10.40 5.31 -9.79
C GLU A 52 10.62 5.58 -8.30
N GLN A 53 10.38 6.81 -7.83
CA GLN A 53 10.43 7.14 -6.41
C GLN A 53 9.36 6.38 -5.63
N GLN A 54 8.15 6.28 -6.18
CA GLN A 54 7.04 5.53 -5.58
C GLN A 54 7.36 4.03 -5.48
N LYS A 55 8.02 3.45 -6.49
CA LYS A 55 8.53 2.06 -6.44
C LYS A 55 9.56 1.88 -5.32
N ALA A 56 10.53 2.79 -5.19
CA ALA A 56 11.52 2.73 -4.13
C ALA A 56 10.88 2.84 -2.72
N VAL A 57 9.87 3.71 -2.56
CA VAL A 57 9.08 3.80 -1.32
C VAL A 57 8.30 2.50 -1.08
N GLY A 58 7.74 1.90 -2.13
CA GLY A 58 7.05 0.61 -2.07
C GLY A 58 7.95 -0.54 -1.63
N GLU A 59 9.13 -0.66 -2.23
CA GLU A 59 10.15 -1.64 -1.85
C GLU A 59 10.53 -1.48 -0.38
N TRP A 60 10.77 -0.25 0.06
CA TRP A 60 11.06 0.04 1.46
C TRP A 60 9.90 -0.35 2.40
N LEU A 61 8.65 -0.10 2.02
CA LEU A 61 7.48 -0.53 2.79
C LEU A 61 7.39 -2.06 2.90
N CYS A 62 7.70 -2.78 1.83
CA CYS A 62 7.78 -4.24 1.82
C CYS A 62 8.86 -4.76 2.77
N GLU A 63 10.08 -4.24 2.66
CA GLU A 63 11.20 -4.62 3.54
C GLU A 63 10.87 -4.33 5.01
N TYR A 64 10.30 -3.16 5.29
CA TYR A 64 9.89 -2.81 6.65
C TYR A 64 8.78 -3.71 7.17
N ALA A 65 7.77 -4.03 6.36
CA ALA A 65 6.72 -4.97 6.72
C ALA A 65 7.27 -6.37 7.03
N GLU A 66 8.18 -6.88 6.21
CA GLU A 66 8.81 -8.19 6.39
C GLU A 66 9.71 -8.24 7.63
N SER A 67 10.41 -7.14 7.93
CA SER A 67 11.17 -7.00 9.19
C SER A 67 10.29 -7.12 10.43
N ARG A 68 9.01 -6.74 10.33
CA ARG A 68 8.02 -6.87 11.42
C ARG A 68 7.37 -8.24 11.46
N LYS A 69 7.13 -8.86 10.30
CA LYS A 69 6.58 -10.22 10.20
C LYS A 69 7.14 -10.90 8.94
N PRO A 70 7.97 -11.94 9.09
CA PRO A 70 8.60 -12.62 7.96
C PRO A 70 7.60 -13.17 6.96
N PHE A 71 7.93 -13.07 5.68
CA PHE A 71 7.21 -13.71 4.58
C PHE A 71 7.95 -14.98 4.16
N ASP A 72 7.26 -15.92 3.50
CA ASP A 72 7.97 -16.93 2.73
C ASP A 72 8.48 -16.31 1.41
N GLU A 73 9.49 -16.92 0.78
CA GLU A 73 10.15 -16.36 -0.41
C GLU A 73 9.18 -16.11 -1.58
N ILE A 74 8.17 -16.99 -1.73
CA ILE A 74 7.16 -16.87 -2.78
C ILE A 74 6.26 -15.66 -2.49
N LYS A 75 5.83 -15.50 -1.24
CA LYS A 75 5.04 -14.36 -0.78
C LYS A 75 5.82 -13.06 -0.84
N HIS A 76 7.10 -13.05 -0.50
CA HIS A 76 7.95 -11.87 -0.64
C HIS A 76 7.96 -11.36 -2.09
N ARG A 77 8.29 -12.24 -3.04
CA ARG A 77 8.33 -11.88 -4.48
C ARG A 77 6.96 -11.41 -4.98
N HIS A 78 5.90 -12.08 -4.56
CA HIS A 78 4.55 -11.72 -4.98
C HIS A 78 4.14 -10.36 -4.40
N THR A 79 4.46 -10.09 -3.13
CA THR A 79 4.16 -8.83 -2.46
C THR A 79 4.90 -7.67 -3.13
N LEU A 80 6.18 -7.83 -3.49
CA LEU A 80 6.92 -6.83 -4.27
C LEU A 80 6.27 -6.55 -5.63
N GLY A 81 5.80 -7.58 -6.34
CA GLY A 81 5.11 -7.41 -7.61
C GLY A 81 3.82 -6.59 -7.46
N GLU A 82 2.98 -6.96 -6.50
CA GLU A 82 1.72 -6.28 -6.24
C GLU A 82 1.92 -4.83 -5.77
N VAL A 83 2.97 -4.56 -4.99
CA VAL A 83 3.34 -3.19 -4.60
C VAL A 83 3.87 -2.40 -5.80
N GLY A 84 4.62 -3.04 -6.71
CA GLY A 84 5.00 -2.44 -7.99
C GLY A 84 3.79 -2.04 -8.84
N ASP A 85 2.79 -2.93 -8.93
CA ASP A 85 1.53 -2.68 -9.66
C ASP A 85 0.74 -1.50 -9.07
N VAL A 86 0.79 -1.29 -7.74
CA VAL A 86 0.20 -0.11 -7.10
C VAL A 86 0.92 1.18 -7.55
N ALA A 87 2.26 1.18 -7.54
CA ALA A 87 3.05 2.32 -8.00
C ALA A 87 2.82 2.64 -9.49
N GLU A 88 2.66 1.62 -10.34
CA GLU A 88 2.37 1.78 -11.77
C GLU A 88 0.91 2.17 -12.07
N GLY A 89 0.02 2.10 -11.07
CA GLY A 89 -1.37 2.50 -11.21
C GLY A 89 -2.32 1.42 -11.73
N ALA A 90 -1.92 0.15 -11.71
CA ALA A 90 -2.81 -0.97 -12.07
C ALA A 90 -4.07 -1.05 -11.18
N TYR A 91 -4.00 -0.45 -10.00
CA TYR A 91 -5.08 -0.38 -9.01
C TYR A 91 -5.98 0.85 -9.12
N ASP A 92 -5.60 1.89 -9.88
CA ASP A 92 -6.22 3.22 -9.82
C ASP A 92 -7.71 3.17 -10.10
N TRP A 93 -8.12 2.42 -11.13
CA TRP A 93 -9.53 2.26 -11.48
C TRP A 93 -10.36 1.59 -10.38
N LYS A 94 -9.78 0.64 -9.61
CA LYS A 94 -10.46 -0.02 -8.48
C LYS A 94 -10.58 0.92 -7.30
N ILE A 95 -9.50 1.64 -6.99
CA ILE A 95 -9.43 2.63 -5.91
C ILE A 95 -10.48 3.72 -6.16
N GLU A 96 -10.51 4.30 -7.35
CA GLU A 96 -11.47 5.34 -7.72
C GLU A 96 -12.91 4.86 -7.59
N ARG A 97 -13.20 3.63 -8.02
CA ARG A 97 -14.54 3.06 -7.96
C ARG A 97 -15.01 2.90 -6.51
N GLU A 98 -14.16 2.38 -5.63
CA GLU A 98 -14.48 2.19 -4.22
C GLU A 98 -14.71 3.54 -3.51
N GLN A 99 -13.84 4.52 -3.75
CA GLN A 99 -13.97 5.86 -3.18
C GLN A 99 -15.25 6.59 -3.66
N ARG A 100 -15.62 6.46 -4.93
CA ARG A 100 -16.88 7.00 -5.45
C ARG A 100 -18.09 6.33 -4.81
N GLY A 101 -18.05 5.00 -4.65
CA GLY A 101 -19.10 4.24 -3.98
C GLY A 101 -19.30 4.68 -2.53
N ALA A 102 -18.20 4.81 -1.78
CA ALA A 102 -18.22 5.29 -0.38
C ALA A 102 -18.76 6.72 -0.25
N LYS A 103 -18.43 7.60 -1.21
CA LYS A 103 -18.91 8.99 -1.23
C LYS A 103 -20.41 9.11 -1.54
N LEU A 104 -20.98 8.17 -2.30
CA LEU A 104 -22.42 8.15 -2.62
C LEU A 104 -23.28 7.59 -1.48
N SER A 105 -22.67 6.91 -0.51
CA SER A 105 -23.33 6.33 0.67
C SER A 105 -23.32 7.22 1.92
N LEU A 106 -22.76 8.44 1.81
CA LEU A 106 -22.68 9.47 2.85
C LEU A 106 -23.63 10.63 2.54
#